data_AF-A0AAE8SNL1-F1
#
_entry.id   AF-A0AAE8SNL1-F1
#
_cell.length_a   1.000
_cell.length_b   1.000
_cell.length_c   1.000
_cell.angle_alpha   90.00
_cell.angle_beta   90.00
_cell.angle_gamma   90.00
#
_symmetry.space_group_name_H-M   'P 1'
#
loop_
_entity.id
_entity.type
_entity.pdbx_description
1 polymer ?
#
loop_
_entity_poly.entity_id
_entity_poly.type
_entity_poly.pdbx_seq_one_letter_code
_entity_poly.pdbx_strand_id
1 'polypeptide(L)'
;MTVPNSICVGIELEFMVALQIPNSDVVAGETRWACASSTATYQALVMGDYRDIQPSCIHKVCESIASNGVPVSCNLNSPSSSPAQIPGTAVLPLTDNSGHVRVWNQGDMTGPVSQCDFWFIVPEHHITKDCVSKSGKTPSDKYDWFGAELNSPILIRPEEFSQGLPTLRNCLATVQNKMVVGLNSGCGLHLHVNDAGRMKLQTALRVASLVWLLEDALLYPLCHPFRSTSPYSVRVSVESMIANEKYEPIVYGEGAALIQALQELMDQLNWRKKVDRRLVGAMKRLWSEGSLTSLGMGLRKFNEGPQHTTTRCALVVSKYDTVEFRYPESTFDVDFISGWADLVRHLYAVAMKPQAEFLPILCRVYELVTRNQMPGWVTMMAAIGFQTDVNRWQRRLNEYRSTLSNLDKQGILPKNGS
;
A
#
# COMPACT_ATOMS: atom_id res chain seq x y z
N MET A 1 23.72 -3.83 -3.34
CA MET A 1 23.73 -2.41 -2.90
C MET A 1 23.26 -2.38 -1.46
N THR A 2 23.85 -1.54 -0.60
CA THR A 2 23.37 -1.40 0.80
C THR A 2 22.29 -0.33 0.87
N VAL A 3 21.11 -0.68 1.36
CA VAL A 3 20.02 0.25 1.64
C VAL A 3 20.35 1.02 2.93
N PRO A 4 20.32 2.37 2.96
CA PRO A 4 20.54 3.12 4.19
C PRO A 4 19.59 2.69 5.32
N ASN A 5 20.11 2.53 6.53
CA ASN A 5 19.31 2.19 7.71
C ASN A 5 18.29 3.27 8.10
N SER A 6 18.47 4.49 7.60
CA SER A 6 17.55 5.61 7.82
C SER A 6 16.26 5.48 7.02
N ILE A 7 16.23 4.69 5.94
CA ILE A 7 15.01 4.45 5.17
C ILE A 7 14.07 3.62 6.03
N CYS A 8 12.87 4.14 6.30
CA CYS A 8 11.83 3.47 7.05
C CYS A 8 10.59 3.23 6.20
N VAL A 9 9.79 2.24 6.62
CA VAL A 9 8.61 1.80 5.86
C VAL A 9 7.39 1.73 6.78
N GLY A 10 6.27 2.31 6.37
CA GLY A 10 4.93 2.00 6.89
C GLY A 10 4.22 1.06 5.92
N ILE A 11 3.49 0.09 6.44
CA ILE A 11 2.72 -0.89 5.65
C ILE A 11 1.24 -0.73 6.02
N GLU A 12 0.39 -0.55 5.01
CA GLU A 12 -1.06 -0.59 5.14
C GLU A 12 -1.57 -1.81 4.36
N LEU A 13 -2.30 -2.70 5.03
CA LEU A 13 -2.82 -3.93 4.44
C LEU A 13 -4.33 -4.02 4.67
N GLU A 14 -5.09 -3.91 3.58
CA GLU A 14 -6.54 -3.99 3.60
C GLU A 14 -7.01 -5.45 3.50
N PHE A 15 -8.05 -5.85 4.23
CA PHE A 15 -8.65 -7.18 4.17
C PHE A 15 -10.11 -7.15 4.64
N MET A 16 -10.78 -8.29 4.57
CA MET A 16 -12.16 -8.40 5.05
C MET A 16 -12.29 -9.42 6.17
N VAL A 17 -13.15 -9.09 7.12
CA VAL A 17 -13.56 -9.94 8.23
C VAL A 17 -15.00 -10.39 8.00
N ALA A 18 -15.27 -11.66 8.21
CA ALA A 18 -16.60 -12.23 8.01
C ALA A 18 -17.59 -11.78 9.09
N LEU A 19 -18.82 -11.55 8.65
CA LEU A 19 -20.00 -11.34 9.49
C LEU A 19 -20.96 -12.51 9.25
N GLN A 20 -21.42 -13.13 10.31
CA GLN A 20 -22.38 -14.23 10.25
C GLN A 20 -23.72 -13.71 9.71
N ILE A 21 -24.21 -14.30 8.63
CA ILE A 21 -25.52 -13.95 8.08
C ILE A 21 -26.61 -14.37 9.09
N PRO A 22 -27.59 -13.50 9.42
CA PRO A 22 -28.65 -13.84 10.36
C PRO A 22 -29.44 -15.07 9.89
N ASN A 23 -29.65 -16.04 10.79
CA ASN A 23 -30.37 -17.28 10.54
C ASN A 23 -29.75 -18.22 9.48
N SER A 24 -28.48 -18.03 9.11
CA SER A 24 -27.75 -19.02 8.30
C SER A 24 -27.08 -20.08 9.18
N ASP A 25 -26.94 -21.28 8.64
CA ASP A 25 -26.20 -22.35 9.30
C ASP A 25 -24.71 -21.99 9.43
N VAL A 26 -24.10 -22.41 10.54
CA VAL A 26 -22.65 -22.31 10.72
C VAL A 26 -21.98 -23.15 9.62
N VAL A 27 -20.95 -22.58 9.00
CA VAL A 27 -20.20 -23.28 7.95
C VAL A 27 -19.52 -24.51 8.56
N ALA A 28 -19.92 -25.70 8.10
CA ALA A 28 -19.40 -26.96 8.63
C ALA A 28 -17.87 -27.01 8.60
N GLY A 29 -17.26 -27.35 9.74
CA GLY A 29 -15.80 -27.46 9.89
C GLY A 29 -15.07 -26.12 10.07
N GLU A 30 -15.74 -24.98 9.92
CA GLU A 30 -15.16 -23.67 10.23
C GLU A 30 -15.28 -23.40 11.72
N THR A 31 -14.14 -23.16 12.37
CA THR A 31 -14.05 -22.94 13.83
C THR A 31 -13.54 -21.55 14.17
N ARG A 32 -13.14 -20.78 13.15
CA ARG A 32 -12.65 -19.43 13.32
C ARG A 32 -13.80 -18.48 13.60
N TRP A 33 -13.48 -17.40 14.29
CA TRP A 33 -14.46 -16.39 14.66
C TRP A 33 -14.98 -15.64 13.43
N ALA A 34 -16.30 -15.46 13.38
CA ALA A 34 -16.98 -14.50 12.53
C ALA A 34 -17.82 -13.58 13.41
N CYS A 35 -17.99 -12.32 13.02
CA CYS A 35 -18.75 -11.38 13.82
C CYS A 35 -20.24 -11.73 13.78
N ALA A 36 -20.89 -11.87 14.93
CA ALA A 36 -22.33 -12.05 14.96
C ALA A 36 -23.04 -10.82 14.39
N SER A 37 -23.92 -11.01 13.41
CA SER A 37 -24.75 -9.95 12.84
C SER A 37 -26.23 -10.23 13.10
N SER A 38 -27.04 -9.18 13.08
CA SER A 38 -28.50 -9.24 13.12
C SER A 38 -29.09 -8.68 11.83
N THR A 39 -30.36 -8.93 11.55
CA THR A 39 -31.04 -8.33 10.39
C THR A 39 -30.97 -6.81 10.41
N ALA A 40 -31.09 -6.19 11.60
CA ALA A 40 -30.97 -4.74 11.77
C ALA A 40 -29.54 -4.25 11.46
N THR A 41 -28.53 -4.98 11.94
CA THR A 41 -27.12 -4.66 11.66
C THR A 41 -26.79 -4.79 10.18
N TYR A 42 -27.32 -5.81 9.50
CA TYR A 42 -27.17 -5.94 8.05
C TYR A 42 -27.85 -4.79 7.29
N GLN A 43 -29.07 -4.42 7.67
CA GLN A 43 -29.74 -3.26 7.06
C GLN A 43 -28.95 -1.97 7.27
N ALA A 44 -28.38 -1.77 8.47
CA ALA A 44 -27.50 -0.64 8.75
C ALA A 44 -26.27 -0.63 7.82
N LEU A 45 -25.60 -1.79 7.63
CA LEU A 45 -24.49 -1.94 6.68
C LEU A 45 -24.88 -1.52 5.25
N VAL A 46 -26.04 -1.97 4.76
CA VAL A 46 -26.58 -1.60 3.44
C VAL A 46 -26.80 -0.09 3.32
N MET A 47 -27.26 0.54 4.40
CA MET A 47 -27.47 1.99 4.47
C MET A 47 -26.19 2.79 4.73
N GLY A 48 -25.03 2.12 4.89
CA GLY A 48 -23.74 2.75 5.17
C GLY A 48 -23.57 3.19 6.63
N ASP A 49 -24.35 2.64 7.56
CA ASP A 49 -24.20 2.85 9.00
C ASP A 49 -23.45 1.67 9.64
N TYR A 50 -22.21 1.93 10.04
CA TYR A 50 -21.28 0.92 10.55
C TYR A 50 -21.14 0.93 12.08
N ARG A 51 -21.85 1.83 12.79
CA ARG A 51 -21.58 2.16 14.20
C ARG A 51 -21.64 0.96 15.14
N ASP A 52 -22.57 0.04 14.88
CA ASP A 52 -22.80 -1.12 15.77
C ASP A 52 -21.84 -2.28 15.50
N ILE A 53 -21.50 -2.53 14.23
CA ILE A 53 -20.68 -3.69 13.84
C ILE A 53 -19.17 -3.41 13.91
N GLN A 54 -18.79 -2.16 13.63
CA GLN A 54 -17.38 -1.76 13.52
C GLN A 54 -16.60 -2.02 14.81
N PRO A 55 -17.06 -1.63 16.02
CA PRO A 55 -16.31 -1.90 17.23
C PRO A 55 -16.04 -3.40 17.43
N SER A 56 -17.03 -4.25 17.20
CA SER A 56 -16.90 -5.71 17.36
C SER A 56 -15.86 -6.30 16.42
N CYS A 57 -15.86 -5.89 15.14
CA CYS A 57 -14.88 -6.38 14.16
C CYS A 57 -13.47 -5.90 14.49
N ILE A 58 -13.30 -4.59 14.69
CA ILE A 58 -11.99 -3.96 14.91
C ILE A 58 -11.37 -4.43 16.22
N HIS A 59 -12.14 -4.46 17.31
CA HIS A 59 -11.64 -4.96 18.60
C HIS A 59 -11.23 -6.43 18.51
N LYS A 60 -11.94 -7.27 17.75
CA LYS A 60 -11.58 -8.69 17.64
C LYS A 60 -10.30 -8.92 16.85
N VAL A 61 -10.05 -8.11 15.81
CA VAL A 61 -8.74 -8.10 15.12
C VAL A 61 -7.63 -7.71 16.09
N CYS A 62 -7.82 -6.62 16.86
CA CYS A 62 -6.86 -6.20 17.88
C CYS A 62 -6.62 -7.31 18.93
N GLU A 63 -7.68 -7.89 19.49
CA GLU A 63 -7.57 -8.98 20.47
C GLU A 63 -6.81 -10.19 19.90
N SER A 64 -7.09 -10.54 18.63
CA SER A 64 -6.41 -11.63 17.95
C SER A 64 -4.92 -11.36 17.82
N ILE A 65 -4.51 -10.18 17.34
CA ILE A 65 -3.09 -9.80 17.25
C ILE A 65 -2.44 -9.74 18.64
N ALA A 66 -3.12 -9.12 19.60
CA ALA A 66 -2.64 -8.96 20.97
C ALA A 66 -2.41 -10.28 21.69
N SER A 67 -3.16 -11.33 21.36
CA SER A 67 -3.02 -12.63 22.01
C SER A 67 -1.64 -13.30 21.82
N ASN A 68 -0.82 -12.81 20.88
CA ASN A 68 0.58 -13.22 20.70
C ASN A 68 1.59 -12.19 21.23
N GLY A 69 1.16 -11.30 22.13
CA GLY A 69 2.02 -10.30 22.78
C GLY A 69 2.36 -9.09 21.91
N VAL A 70 1.79 -8.96 20.71
CA VAL A 70 2.03 -7.81 19.83
C VAL A 70 1.26 -6.58 20.35
N PRO A 71 1.91 -5.42 20.51
CA PRO A 71 1.22 -4.16 20.80
C PRO A 71 0.37 -3.71 19.62
N VAL A 72 -0.93 -3.53 19.86
CA VAL A 72 -1.90 -3.17 18.82
C VAL A 72 -2.95 -2.21 19.39
N SER A 73 -3.43 -1.30 18.56
CA SER A 73 -4.42 -0.31 18.95
C SER A 73 -5.42 0.00 17.84
N CYS A 74 -6.48 0.70 18.20
CA CYS A 74 -7.47 1.22 17.28
C CYS A 74 -8.07 2.53 17.81
N ASN A 75 -8.67 3.33 16.93
CA ASN A 75 -9.40 4.52 17.34
C ASN A 75 -10.53 4.17 18.32
N LEU A 76 -10.67 4.99 19.35
CA LEU A 76 -11.78 4.87 20.29
C LEU A 76 -13.04 5.51 19.67
N ASN A 77 -13.88 4.69 19.04
CA ASN A 77 -15.14 5.14 18.48
C ASN A 77 -16.19 5.30 19.59
N SER A 78 -16.14 6.38 20.37
CA SER A 78 -17.27 6.74 21.24
C SER A 78 -17.34 8.23 21.56
N PRO A 79 -18.46 8.90 21.28
CA PRO A 79 -18.81 10.22 21.84
C PRO A 79 -19.38 10.14 23.27
N SER A 80 -19.41 8.95 23.90
CA SER A 80 -19.92 8.76 25.26
C SER A 80 -18.90 9.22 26.31
N SER A 81 -19.38 9.87 27.37
CA SER A 81 -18.58 10.37 28.51
C SER A 81 -17.81 9.27 29.28
N SER A 82 -18.04 7.98 28.98
CA SER A 82 -17.29 6.86 29.54
C SER A 82 -17.15 5.75 28.49
N PRO A 83 -15.95 5.45 27.98
CA PRO A 83 -15.72 4.34 27.06
C PRO A 83 -15.93 2.99 27.75
N ALA A 84 -16.47 2.00 27.04
CA ALA A 84 -16.61 0.64 27.57
C ALA A 84 -15.25 0.10 28.05
N GLN A 85 -15.16 -0.35 29.30
CA GLN A 85 -13.94 -0.96 29.83
C GLN A 85 -13.79 -2.37 29.23
N ILE A 86 -12.71 -2.60 28.47
CA ILE A 86 -12.33 -3.95 28.00
C ILE A 86 -11.14 -4.39 28.85
N PRO A 87 -11.22 -5.54 29.55
CA PRO A 87 -10.11 -6.06 30.34
C PRO A 87 -8.81 -6.18 29.53
N GLY A 88 -7.68 -5.83 30.13
CA GLY A 88 -6.37 -5.90 29.47
C GLY A 88 -6.09 -4.81 28.44
N THR A 89 -6.94 -3.78 28.36
CA THR A 89 -6.74 -2.62 27.50
C THR A 89 -6.51 -1.34 28.29
N ALA A 90 -5.83 -0.39 27.67
CA ALA A 90 -5.71 0.98 28.15
C ALA A 90 -6.28 1.97 27.12
N VAL A 91 -6.65 3.16 27.60
CA VAL A 91 -7.06 4.27 26.75
C VAL A 91 -6.02 5.36 26.87
N LEU A 92 -5.37 5.68 25.76
CA LEU A 92 -4.28 6.68 25.71
C LEU A 92 -4.69 7.82 24.76
N PRO A 93 -4.37 9.09 25.09
CA PRO A 93 -4.60 10.22 24.20
C PRO A 93 -3.63 10.19 23.02
N LEU A 94 -4.06 10.70 21.86
CA LEU A 94 -3.19 10.86 20.70
C LEU A 94 -2.37 12.16 20.79
N THR A 95 -1.10 12.10 20.37
CA THR A 95 -0.17 13.26 20.39
C THR A 95 -0.63 14.43 19.53
N ASP A 96 -1.39 14.17 18.47
CA ASP A 96 -1.93 15.18 17.56
C ASP A 96 -3.27 15.78 18.03
N ASN A 97 -3.74 15.40 19.23
CA ASN A 97 -5.03 15.77 19.79
C ASN A 97 -6.24 15.34 18.93
N SER A 98 -6.07 14.40 18.00
CA SER A 98 -7.17 13.91 17.16
C SER A 98 -8.15 12.99 17.90
N GLY A 99 -7.80 12.57 19.13
CA GLY A 99 -8.68 11.80 19.98
C GLY A 99 -7.93 10.88 20.94
N HIS A 100 -8.51 9.71 21.17
CA HIS A 100 -7.95 8.65 22.01
C HIS A 100 -7.90 7.34 21.24
N VAL A 101 -6.94 6.50 21.61
CA VAL A 101 -6.82 5.13 21.12
C VAL A 101 -7.02 4.14 22.25
N ARG A 102 -7.56 2.98 21.90
CA ARG A 102 -7.57 1.81 22.77
C ARG A 102 -6.38 0.94 22.42
N VAL A 103 -5.58 0.59 23.42
CA VAL A 103 -4.31 -0.13 23.25
C VAL A 103 -4.36 -1.46 24.00
N TRP A 104 -3.94 -2.53 23.33
CA TRP A 104 -3.64 -3.83 23.91
C TRP A 104 -2.12 -4.00 24.00
N ASN A 105 -1.64 -4.68 25.04
CA ASN A 105 -0.20 -4.90 25.29
C ASN A 105 0.62 -3.60 25.26
N GLN A 106 0.15 -2.55 25.95
CA GLN A 106 0.81 -1.24 25.96
C GLN A 106 2.24 -1.24 26.56
N GLY A 107 2.62 -2.29 27.29
CA GLY A 107 3.87 -2.32 28.05
C GLY A 107 3.89 -1.23 29.12
N ASP A 108 5.03 -0.53 29.22
CA ASP A 108 5.25 0.55 30.19
C ASP A 108 4.89 1.95 29.65
N MET A 109 4.25 2.03 28.47
CA MET A 109 3.90 3.32 27.88
C MET A 109 2.85 4.04 28.71
N THR A 110 3.19 5.25 29.16
CA THR A 110 2.28 6.16 29.87
C THR A 110 2.30 7.53 29.20
N GLY A 111 1.15 8.09 28.87
CA GLY A 111 1.02 9.42 28.28
C GLY A 111 0.50 9.42 26.84
N PRO A 112 0.60 10.56 26.12
CA PRO A 112 0.19 10.67 24.74
C PRO A 112 1.02 9.80 23.80
N VAL A 113 0.36 9.17 22.82
CA VAL A 113 0.96 8.25 21.85
C VAL A 113 0.63 8.64 20.41
N SER A 114 1.42 8.19 19.45
CA SER A 114 1.14 8.26 18.02
C SER A 114 0.45 6.98 17.54
N GLN A 115 -0.39 7.07 16.50
CA GLN A 115 -0.93 5.89 15.82
C GLN A 115 0.18 4.99 15.27
N CYS A 116 1.32 5.57 14.92
CA CYS A 116 2.49 4.86 14.39
C CYS A 116 3.34 4.16 15.45
N ASP A 117 2.99 4.24 16.74
CA ASP A 117 3.72 3.57 17.83
C ASP A 117 3.31 2.10 17.97
N PHE A 118 2.17 1.72 17.40
CA PHE A 118 1.58 0.39 17.51
C PHE A 118 1.23 -0.15 16.13
N TRP A 119 0.93 -1.44 16.06
CA TRP A 119 0.06 -1.92 14.99
C TRP A 119 -1.32 -1.28 15.16
N PHE A 120 -1.91 -0.80 14.08
CA PHE A 120 -3.12 0.02 14.16
C PHE A 120 -4.21 -0.52 13.25
N ILE A 121 -5.40 -0.79 13.79
CA ILE A 121 -6.53 -1.32 13.03
C ILE A 121 -7.55 -0.21 12.77
N VAL A 122 -7.89 -0.02 11.48
CA VAL A 122 -8.90 0.94 11.05
C VAL A 122 -9.97 0.25 10.19
N PRO A 123 -11.21 0.77 10.15
CA PRO A 123 -12.24 0.24 9.28
C PRO A 123 -12.05 0.71 7.83
N GLU A 124 -12.28 -0.19 6.88
CA GLU A 124 -12.27 0.13 5.44
C GLU A 124 -13.68 0.11 4.86
N HIS A 125 -14.40 1.23 5.09
CA HIS A 125 -15.81 1.36 4.70
C HIS A 125 -16.05 1.24 3.19
N HIS A 126 -15.07 1.60 2.37
CA HIS A 126 -15.21 1.53 0.92
C HIS A 126 -15.28 0.07 0.45
N ILE A 127 -14.48 -0.82 1.06
CA ILE A 127 -14.50 -2.27 0.78
C ILE A 127 -15.81 -2.88 1.27
N THR A 128 -16.26 -2.52 2.48
CA THR A 128 -17.56 -2.96 3.02
C THR A 128 -18.69 -2.58 2.06
N LYS A 129 -18.74 -1.33 1.61
CA LYS A 129 -19.75 -0.85 0.68
C LYS A 129 -19.72 -1.59 -0.65
N ASP A 130 -18.52 -1.87 -1.18
CA ASP A 130 -18.37 -2.63 -2.42
C ASP A 130 -18.90 -4.06 -2.28
N CYS A 131 -18.68 -4.73 -1.15
CA CYS A 131 -19.21 -6.08 -0.90
C CYS A 131 -20.74 -6.10 -0.84
N VAL A 132 -21.34 -5.12 -0.15
CA VAL A 132 -22.79 -5.05 0.01
C VAL A 132 -23.49 -4.67 -1.31
N SER A 133 -22.87 -3.81 -2.12
CA SER A 133 -23.47 -3.34 -3.38
C SER A 133 -23.16 -4.23 -4.59
N LYS A 134 -22.12 -5.07 -4.54
CA LYS A 134 -21.65 -5.91 -5.66
C LYS A 134 -21.42 -7.34 -5.17
N SER A 135 -22.43 -8.18 -5.31
CA SER A 135 -22.38 -9.60 -4.91
C SER A 135 -21.21 -10.40 -5.52
N GLY A 136 -20.66 -9.94 -6.66
CA GLY A 136 -19.50 -10.56 -7.28
C GLY A 136 -18.14 -10.25 -6.63
N LYS A 137 -18.10 -9.40 -5.58
CA LYS A 137 -16.87 -9.01 -4.86
C LYS A 137 -16.76 -9.62 -3.46
N THR A 138 -17.65 -10.53 -3.08
CA THR A 138 -17.59 -11.18 -1.78
C THR A 138 -16.70 -12.43 -1.86
N PRO A 139 -15.80 -12.66 -0.89
CA PRO A 139 -15.00 -13.89 -0.85
C PRO A 139 -15.84 -15.17 -0.76
N SER A 140 -17.01 -15.11 -0.13
CA SER A 140 -17.99 -16.20 -0.06
C SER A 140 -19.40 -15.65 0.15
N ASP A 141 -20.39 -16.39 -0.32
CA ASP A 141 -21.83 -16.19 -0.10
C ASP A 141 -22.33 -16.69 1.27
N LYS A 142 -21.46 -17.36 2.05
CA LYS A 142 -21.80 -17.87 3.40
C LYS A 142 -21.75 -16.81 4.50
N TYR A 143 -21.13 -15.66 4.19
CA TYR A 143 -20.90 -14.56 5.12
C TYR A 143 -21.17 -13.23 4.43
N ASP A 144 -21.55 -12.23 5.23
CA ASP A 144 -21.34 -10.83 4.86
C ASP A 144 -19.91 -10.42 5.23
N TRP A 145 -19.46 -9.27 4.75
CA TRP A 145 -18.05 -8.89 4.85
C TRP A 145 -17.87 -7.45 5.30
N PHE A 146 -16.97 -7.25 6.26
CA PHE A 146 -16.56 -5.94 6.76
C PHE A 146 -15.09 -5.70 6.44
N GLY A 147 -14.80 -4.58 5.75
CA GLY A 147 -13.45 -4.15 5.44
C GLY A 147 -12.71 -3.64 6.67
N ALA A 148 -11.47 -4.06 6.83
CA ALA A 148 -10.53 -3.59 7.83
C ALA A 148 -9.16 -3.37 7.18
N GLU A 149 -8.34 -2.52 7.80
CA GLU A 149 -6.96 -2.30 7.40
C GLU A 149 -6.05 -2.43 8.62
N LEU A 150 -4.95 -3.16 8.42
CA LEU A 150 -3.84 -3.29 9.36
C LEU A 150 -2.74 -2.33 8.93
N ASN A 151 -2.44 -1.36 9.79
CA ASN A 151 -1.35 -0.43 9.64
C ASN A 151 -0.19 -0.82 10.55
N SER A 152 1.02 -0.88 10.00
CA SER A 152 2.23 -1.13 10.78
C SER A 152 2.66 0.12 11.55
N PRO A 153 3.39 -0.04 12.67
CA PRO A 153 4.22 1.05 13.15
C PRO A 153 5.26 1.42 12.08
N ILE A 154 5.93 2.56 12.22
CA ILE A 154 7.02 2.92 11.31
C ILE A 154 8.17 1.92 11.50
N LEU A 155 8.39 1.07 10.50
CA LEU A 155 9.40 0.02 10.55
C LEU A 155 10.77 0.64 10.31
N ILE A 156 11.53 0.76 11.40
CA ILE A 156 12.92 1.27 11.41
C ILE A 156 13.96 0.17 11.70
N ARG A 157 13.51 -0.96 12.27
CA ARG A 157 14.39 -2.02 12.77
C ARG A 157 14.93 -2.87 11.60
N PRO A 158 16.26 -2.99 11.41
CA PRO A 158 16.84 -3.82 10.36
C PRO A 158 16.39 -5.30 10.41
N GLU A 159 16.07 -5.80 11.59
CA GLU A 159 15.59 -7.17 11.82
C GLU A 159 14.24 -7.42 11.13
N GLU A 160 13.36 -6.42 11.07
CA GLU A 160 12.08 -6.56 10.37
C GLU A 160 12.31 -6.83 8.88
N PHE A 161 13.31 -6.20 8.26
CA PHE A 161 13.59 -6.39 6.83
C PHE A 161 14.43 -7.64 6.58
N SER A 162 15.52 -7.82 7.33
CA SER A 162 16.44 -8.95 7.15
C SER A 162 15.83 -10.32 7.46
N GLN A 163 14.79 -10.38 8.30
CA GLN A 163 14.08 -11.61 8.66
C GLN A 163 12.72 -11.77 7.96
N GLY A 164 12.40 -10.92 6.98
CA GLY A 164 11.17 -11.07 6.17
C GLY A 164 9.89 -10.78 6.95
N LEU A 165 9.88 -9.65 7.67
CA LEU A 165 8.76 -9.06 8.43
C LEU A 165 8.15 -10.03 9.47
N PRO A 166 8.95 -10.53 10.44
CA PRO A 166 8.50 -11.53 11.40
C PRO A 166 7.30 -11.07 12.23
N THR A 167 7.23 -9.79 12.60
CA THR A 167 6.10 -9.25 13.37
C THR A 167 4.83 -9.25 12.53
N LEU A 168 4.90 -8.80 11.28
CA LEU A 168 3.76 -8.84 10.35
C LEU A 168 3.28 -10.28 10.13
N ARG A 169 4.23 -11.22 9.94
CA ARG A 169 3.94 -12.65 9.80
C ARG A 169 3.14 -13.19 10.97
N ASN A 170 3.55 -12.83 12.19
CA ASN A 170 2.83 -13.21 13.40
C ASN A 170 1.42 -12.60 13.43
N CYS A 171 1.27 -11.31 13.12
CA CYS A 171 -0.04 -10.65 13.07
C CYS A 171 -1.00 -11.32 12.08
N LEU A 172 -0.59 -11.49 10.82
CA LEU A 172 -1.44 -12.03 9.77
C LEU A 172 -1.76 -13.51 9.98
N ALA A 173 -0.77 -14.32 10.38
CA ALA A 173 -1.00 -15.73 10.71
C ALA A 173 -2.04 -15.89 11.83
N THR A 174 -1.98 -15.01 12.84
CA THR A 174 -2.91 -15.07 13.98
C THR A 174 -4.31 -14.69 13.58
N VAL A 175 -4.47 -13.60 12.82
CA VAL A 175 -5.77 -13.19 12.26
C VAL A 175 -6.35 -14.31 11.40
N GLN A 176 -5.56 -14.86 10.46
CA GLN A 176 -5.98 -15.92 9.55
C GLN A 176 -6.36 -17.23 10.28
N ASN A 177 -5.70 -17.55 11.39
CA ASN A 177 -5.95 -18.77 12.17
C ASN A 177 -7.10 -18.64 13.16
N LYS A 178 -7.43 -17.41 13.61
CA LYS A 178 -8.46 -17.17 14.64
C LYS A 178 -9.75 -16.59 14.08
N MET A 179 -9.71 -15.98 12.90
CA MET A 179 -10.84 -15.27 12.30
C MET A 179 -11.08 -15.74 10.87
N VAL A 180 -12.35 -15.78 10.46
CA VAL A 180 -12.74 -15.98 9.07
C VAL A 180 -12.44 -14.69 8.32
N VAL A 181 -11.47 -14.74 7.42
CA VAL A 181 -11.00 -13.58 6.66
C VAL A 181 -10.96 -13.89 5.15
N GLY A 182 -11.07 -12.83 4.37
CA GLY A 182 -11.08 -12.91 2.91
C GLY A 182 -10.41 -11.70 2.28
N LEU A 183 -10.10 -11.83 0.99
CA LEU A 183 -9.52 -10.79 0.15
C LEU A 183 -10.33 -10.70 -1.15
N ASN A 184 -10.40 -9.51 -1.74
CA ASN A 184 -10.96 -9.30 -3.07
C ASN A 184 -10.10 -8.30 -3.86
N SER A 185 -10.53 -7.98 -5.08
CA SER A 185 -9.85 -7.01 -5.93
C SER A 185 -9.84 -5.57 -5.41
N GLY A 186 -10.69 -5.26 -4.42
CA GLY A 186 -10.73 -3.98 -3.73
C GLY A 186 -9.61 -3.81 -2.71
N CYS A 187 -9.14 -4.90 -2.09
CA CYS A 187 -8.11 -4.86 -1.06
C CYS A 187 -6.73 -4.50 -1.63
N GLY A 188 -6.15 -3.40 -1.14
CA GLY A 188 -4.83 -2.88 -1.45
C GLY A 188 -3.75 -3.24 -0.43
N LEU A 189 -2.50 -3.22 -0.91
CA LEU A 189 -1.30 -3.15 -0.09
C LEU A 189 -0.62 -1.81 -0.41
N HIS A 190 -0.47 -0.95 0.60
CA HIS A 190 0.21 0.32 0.48
C HIS A 190 1.52 0.31 1.26
N LEU A 191 2.59 0.82 0.65
CA LEU A 191 3.88 0.99 1.30
C LEU A 191 4.28 2.46 1.32
N HIS A 192 4.44 3.00 2.53
CA HIS A 192 4.89 4.36 2.78
C HIS A 192 6.38 4.35 3.05
N VAL A 193 7.17 5.15 2.32
CA VAL A 193 8.61 5.24 2.51
C VAL A 193 9.09 6.67 2.67
N ASN A 194 10.00 6.91 3.61
CA ASN A 194 10.78 8.14 3.72
C ASN A 194 12.15 7.91 4.42
N ASP A 195 12.89 8.98 4.66
CA ASP A 195 14.21 8.99 5.30
C ASP A 195 14.09 9.49 6.75
N ALA A 196 14.00 8.56 7.71
CA ALA A 196 13.88 8.84 9.14
C ALA A 196 12.78 9.86 9.49
N GLY A 197 11.60 9.70 8.89
CA GLY A 197 10.46 10.60 9.11
C GLY A 197 10.55 11.93 8.36
N ARG A 198 11.57 12.13 7.50
CA ARG A 198 11.73 13.33 6.68
C ARG A 198 11.83 12.95 5.21
N MET A 199 11.03 13.59 4.37
CA MET A 199 11.15 13.45 2.93
C MET A 199 11.70 14.74 2.32
N LYS A 200 12.73 14.61 1.48
CA LYS A 200 13.24 15.72 0.67
C LYS A 200 12.52 15.73 -0.66
N LEU A 201 12.12 16.91 -1.12
CA LEU A 201 11.50 17.09 -2.44
C LEU A 201 12.35 16.48 -3.57
N GLN A 202 13.65 16.72 -3.55
CA GLN A 202 14.59 16.18 -4.54
C GLN A 202 14.55 14.64 -4.60
N THR A 203 14.47 13.97 -3.44
CA THR A 203 14.34 12.51 -3.39
C THR A 203 12.99 12.06 -3.95
N ALA A 204 11.89 12.74 -3.59
CA ALA A 204 10.56 12.43 -4.10
C ALA A 204 10.45 12.61 -5.63
N LEU A 205 11.04 13.67 -6.18
CA LEU A 205 11.14 13.93 -7.63
C LEU A 205 11.90 12.81 -8.36
N ARG A 206 12.99 12.33 -7.79
CA ARG A 206 13.77 11.21 -8.33
C ARG A 206 13.02 9.88 -8.25
N VAL A 207 12.33 9.60 -7.14
CA VAL A 207 11.46 8.42 -7.01
C VAL A 207 10.37 8.47 -8.08
N ALA A 208 9.67 9.60 -8.22
CA ALA A 208 8.64 9.78 -9.24
C ALA A 208 9.20 9.60 -10.65
N SER A 209 10.40 10.13 -10.95
CA SER A 209 11.07 9.96 -12.24
C SER A 209 11.38 8.50 -12.56
N LEU A 210 11.89 7.73 -11.58
CA LEU A 210 12.15 6.30 -11.73
C LEU A 210 10.84 5.53 -11.91
N VAL A 211 9.86 5.77 -11.04
CA VAL A 211 8.56 5.10 -11.09
C VAL A 211 7.90 5.31 -12.44
N TRP A 212 7.93 6.52 -12.98
CA TRP A 212 7.40 6.84 -14.31
C TRP A 212 7.90 5.89 -15.41
N LEU A 213 9.17 5.50 -15.35
CA LEU A 213 9.77 4.58 -16.32
C LEU A 213 9.51 3.10 -15.96
N LEU A 214 9.32 2.80 -14.68
CA LEU A 214 9.24 1.43 -14.17
C LEU A 214 7.81 0.89 -14.08
N GLU A 215 6.77 1.71 -14.20
CA GLU A 215 5.37 1.26 -14.03
C GLU A 215 5.05 0.05 -14.91
N ASP A 216 5.25 0.15 -16.23
CA ASP A 216 4.86 -0.91 -17.16
C ASP A 216 5.87 -2.05 -17.30
N ALA A 217 7.12 -1.84 -16.88
CA ALA A 217 8.20 -2.80 -17.09
C ALA A 217 8.65 -3.54 -15.82
N LEU A 218 8.29 -3.03 -14.64
CA LEU A 218 8.65 -3.63 -13.35
C LEU A 218 7.47 -3.64 -12.38
N LEU A 219 6.85 -2.49 -12.06
CA LEU A 219 5.91 -2.41 -10.94
C LEU A 219 4.59 -3.18 -11.22
N TYR A 220 3.85 -2.83 -12.27
CA TYR A 220 2.64 -3.57 -12.64
C TYR A 220 2.90 -5.02 -13.06
N PRO A 221 4.00 -5.36 -13.77
CA PRO A 221 4.33 -6.75 -14.04
C PRO A 221 4.49 -7.65 -12.82
N LEU A 222 4.72 -7.09 -11.62
CA LEU A 222 4.79 -7.83 -10.35
C LEU A 222 3.45 -7.90 -9.59
N CYS A 223 2.44 -7.17 -10.05
CA CYS A 223 1.10 -7.13 -9.47
C CYS A 223 0.13 -8.05 -10.22
N HIS A 224 -1.03 -8.31 -9.61
CA HIS A 224 -2.12 -8.94 -10.35
C HIS A 224 -2.56 -8.05 -11.55
N PRO A 225 -2.83 -8.61 -12.75
CA PRO A 225 -3.13 -7.83 -13.95
C PRO A 225 -4.27 -6.79 -13.79
N PHE A 226 -5.30 -7.13 -13.00
CA PHE A 226 -6.41 -6.22 -12.67
C PHE A 226 -5.96 -4.89 -12.05
N ARG A 227 -4.85 -4.86 -11.30
CA ARG A 227 -4.36 -3.64 -10.64
C ARG A 227 -4.04 -2.53 -11.63
N SER A 228 -3.55 -2.90 -12.82
CA SER A 228 -3.26 -1.94 -13.88
C SER A 228 -4.51 -1.24 -14.46
N THR A 229 -5.70 -1.76 -14.17
CA THR A 229 -7.00 -1.22 -14.59
C THR A 229 -7.85 -0.75 -13.41
N SER A 230 -7.35 -0.88 -12.18
CA SER A 230 -8.08 -0.48 -10.97
C SER A 230 -8.10 1.04 -10.84
N PRO A 231 -9.26 1.66 -10.55
CA PRO A 231 -9.35 3.10 -10.31
C PRO A 231 -8.61 3.55 -9.04
N TYR A 232 -8.24 2.61 -8.16
CA TYR A 232 -7.53 2.86 -6.90
C TYR A 232 -6.00 2.78 -7.04
N SER A 233 -5.51 2.30 -8.18
CA SER A 233 -4.08 2.18 -8.48
C SER A 233 -3.83 2.47 -9.95
N VAL A 234 -4.22 3.65 -10.42
CA VAL A 234 -3.98 4.03 -11.82
C VAL A 234 -2.54 4.49 -12.03
N ARG A 235 -2.05 4.38 -13.27
CA ARG A 235 -0.68 4.80 -13.62
C ARG A 235 -0.45 6.27 -13.38
N VAL A 236 0.61 6.61 -12.66
CA VAL A 236 1.01 8.02 -12.50
C VAL A 236 1.56 8.58 -13.82
N SER A 237 2.20 7.75 -14.64
CA SER A 237 2.76 8.14 -15.94
C SER A 237 1.73 8.48 -17.02
N VAL A 238 0.46 8.11 -16.79
CA VAL A 238 -0.64 8.25 -17.76
C VAL A 238 -1.76 9.13 -17.22
N GLU A 239 -2.14 8.93 -15.95
CA GLU A 239 -3.38 9.48 -15.41
C GLU A 239 -3.14 10.67 -14.48
N SER A 240 -1.90 10.96 -14.08
CA SER A 240 -1.62 12.12 -13.23
C SER A 240 -1.87 13.46 -13.94
N MET A 241 -2.05 14.52 -13.17
CA MET A 241 -2.11 15.89 -13.71
C MET A 241 -0.84 16.23 -14.49
N ILE A 242 0.34 15.88 -13.95
CA ILE A 242 1.63 16.05 -14.64
C ILE A 242 1.64 15.30 -15.99
N ALA A 243 1.03 14.12 -16.08
CA ALA A 243 0.97 13.37 -17.35
C ALA A 243 0.05 14.05 -18.38
N ASN A 244 -1.05 14.67 -17.92
CA ASN A 244 -2.10 15.21 -18.77
C ASN A 244 -1.93 16.69 -19.14
N GLU A 245 -1.08 17.43 -18.42
CA GLU A 245 -0.74 18.81 -18.75
C GLU A 245 0.08 18.93 -20.03
N LYS A 246 -0.13 20.04 -20.77
CA LYS A 246 0.53 20.30 -22.06
C LYS A 246 1.66 21.31 -21.98
N TYR A 247 1.69 22.13 -20.93
CA TYR A 247 2.73 23.14 -20.74
C TYR A 247 4.09 22.47 -20.46
N GLU A 248 5.17 23.08 -20.94
CA GLU A 248 6.54 22.64 -20.70
C GLU A 248 7.33 23.74 -19.98
N PRO A 249 7.46 23.66 -18.64
CA PRO A 249 8.20 24.64 -17.88
C PRO A 249 9.70 24.64 -18.17
N ILE A 250 10.32 25.78 -17.89
CA ILE A 250 11.77 25.88 -17.76
C ILE A 250 12.15 25.25 -16.42
N VAL A 251 13.12 24.34 -16.46
CA VAL A 251 13.64 23.65 -15.28
C VAL A 251 15.09 24.03 -15.07
N TYR A 252 15.51 24.11 -13.80
CA TYR A 252 16.85 24.52 -13.40
C TYR A 252 17.56 23.43 -12.60
N GLY A 253 18.86 23.62 -12.36
CA GLY A 253 19.66 22.77 -11.50
C GLY A 253 19.68 21.31 -11.95
N GLU A 254 19.43 20.39 -11.01
CA GLU A 254 19.47 18.96 -11.29
C GLU A 254 18.44 18.54 -12.36
N GLY A 255 17.22 19.05 -12.30
CA GLY A 255 16.18 18.70 -13.25
C GLY A 255 16.59 19.04 -14.69
N ALA A 256 17.26 20.19 -14.89
CA ALA A 256 17.76 20.60 -16.19
C ALA A 256 18.77 19.59 -16.77
N ALA A 257 19.73 19.14 -15.96
CA ALA A 257 20.72 18.17 -16.39
C ALA A 257 20.11 16.78 -16.64
N LEU A 258 19.10 16.37 -15.86
CA LEU A 258 18.34 15.15 -16.11
C LEU A 258 17.60 15.22 -17.45
N ILE A 259 16.91 16.33 -17.71
CA ILE A 259 16.18 16.55 -18.97
C ILE A 259 17.14 16.52 -20.15
N GLN A 260 18.28 17.22 -20.05
CA GLN A 260 19.31 17.22 -21.09
C GLN A 260 19.82 15.81 -21.38
N ALA A 261 20.20 15.04 -20.36
CA ALA A 261 20.70 13.68 -20.56
C ALA A 261 19.65 12.73 -21.17
N LEU A 262 18.37 12.88 -20.81
CA LEU A 262 17.28 12.14 -21.46
C LEU A 262 17.12 12.54 -22.93
N GLN A 263 17.19 13.83 -23.26
CA GLN A 263 17.10 14.31 -24.64
C GLN A 263 18.25 13.80 -25.50
N GLU A 264 19.49 13.90 -25.02
CA GLU A 264 20.67 13.38 -25.71
C GLU A 264 20.55 11.87 -25.98
N LEU A 265 20.09 11.12 -24.97
CA LEU A 265 19.84 9.68 -25.12
C LEU A 265 18.69 9.39 -26.09
N MET A 266 17.61 10.17 -26.07
CA MET A 266 16.51 10.06 -27.03
C MET A 266 16.98 10.27 -28.46
N ASP A 267 17.87 11.23 -28.70
CA ASP A 267 18.42 11.50 -30.02
C ASP A 267 19.32 10.36 -30.50
N GLN A 268 20.13 9.77 -29.61
CA GLN A 268 20.92 8.56 -29.91
C GLN A 268 20.06 7.33 -30.20
N LEU A 269 18.87 7.26 -29.60
CA LEU A 269 17.93 6.15 -29.72
C LEU A 269 16.79 6.43 -30.71
N ASN A 270 16.86 7.51 -31.50
CA ASN A 270 15.76 8.01 -32.34
C ASN A 270 15.18 6.98 -33.35
N TRP A 271 15.95 5.95 -33.68
CA TRP A 271 15.57 4.85 -34.55
C TRP A 271 14.63 3.83 -33.86
N ARG A 272 14.45 3.90 -32.54
CA ARG A 272 13.56 3.02 -31.78
C ARG A 272 12.13 3.55 -31.76
N LYS A 273 11.17 2.67 -32.07
CA LYS A 273 9.73 3.03 -32.14
C LYS A 273 9.11 3.49 -30.83
N LYS A 274 9.69 3.11 -29.68
CA LYS A 274 9.18 3.43 -28.34
C LYS A 274 9.81 4.67 -27.71
N VAL A 275 10.68 5.39 -28.42
CA VAL A 275 11.18 6.69 -27.93
C VAL A 275 10.03 7.68 -27.93
N ASP A 276 9.55 8.02 -26.74
CA ASP A 276 8.46 8.96 -26.53
C ASP A 276 9.01 10.35 -26.13
N ARG A 277 8.87 11.32 -27.05
CA ARG A 277 9.27 12.71 -26.79
C ARG A 277 8.38 13.39 -25.75
N ARG A 278 7.16 12.90 -25.50
CA ARG A 278 6.26 13.47 -24.48
C ARG A 278 6.80 13.27 -23.06
N LEU A 279 7.65 12.25 -22.85
CA LEU A 279 8.34 12.02 -21.58
C LEU A 279 9.14 13.24 -21.14
N VAL A 280 9.81 13.94 -22.06
CA VAL A 280 10.58 15.15 -21.73
C VAL A 280 9.67 16.23 -21.15
N GLY A 281 8.52 16.47 -21.77
CA GLY A 281 7.53 17.42 -21.27
C GLY A 281 7.02 17.03 -19.88
N ALA A 282 6.76 15.75 -19.65
CA ALA A 282 6.35 15.25 -18.34
C ALA A 282 7.43 15.41 -17.27
N MET A 283 8.69 15.11 -17.60
CA MET A 283 9.83 15.32 -16.69
C MET A 283 10.05 16.80 -16.40
N LYS A 284 9.86 17.69 -17.38
CA LYS A 284 9.89 19.14 -17.13
C LYS A 284 8.87 19.56 -16.10
N ARG A 285 7.61 19.14 -16.27
CA ARG A 285 6.53 19.44 -15.32
C ARG A 285 6.80 18.88 -13.94
N LEU A 286 7.19 17.60 -13.86
CA LEU A 286 7.58 16.95 -12.62
C LEU A 286 8.68 17.74 -11.87
N TRP A 287 9.77 18.07 -12.56
CA TRP A 287 10.90 18.78 -11.96
C TRP A 287 10.70 20.29 -11.78
N SER A 288 9.55 20.83 -12.17
CA SER A 288 9.14 22.20 -11.87
C SER A 288 8.40 22.35 -10.55
N GLU A 289 8.00 21.23 -9.93
CA GLU A 289 7.32 21.22 -8.65
C GLU A 289 8.22 21.80 -7.54
N GLY A 290 7.73 22.82 -6.84
CA GLY A 290 8.50 23.59 -5.86
C GLY A 290 8.40 23.09 -4.41
N SER A 291 7.50 22.15 -4.13
CA SER A 291 7.27 21.62 -2.77
C SER A 291 6.72 20.19 -2.80
N LEU A 292 6.80 19.47 -1.67
CA LEU A 292 6.15 18.17 -1.53
C LEU A 292 4.64 18.26 -1.72
N THR A 293 4.02 19.34 -1.21
CA THR A 293 2.59 19.59 -1.38
C THR A 293 2.22 19.75 -2.85
N SER A 294 2.97 20.56 -3.59
CA SER A 294 2.69 20.78 -5.02
C SER A 294 2.91 19.51 -5.84
N LEU A 295 4.02 18.78 -5.59
CA LEU A 295 4.26 17.47 -6.17
C LEU A 295 3.12 16.48 -5.85
N GLY A 296 2.68 16.44 -4.60
CA GLY A 296 1.58 15.59 -4.16
C GLY A 296 0.23 15.94 -4.78
N MET A 297 0.04 17.17 -5.27
CA MET A 297 -1.11 17.53 -6.11
C MET A 297 -0.88 17.12 -7.57
N GLY A 298 0.30 17.38 -8.13
CA GLY A 298 0.64 17.06 -9.51
C GLY A 298 0.60 15.56 -9.84
N LEU A 299 0.88 14.70 -8.87
CA LEU A 299 0.80 13.24 -9.03
C LEU A 299 -0.64 12.68 -8.95
N ARG A 300 -1.65 13.49 -8.63
CA ARG A 300 -3.05 13.03 -8.52
C ARG A 300 -3.69 12.88 -9.89
N LYS A 301 -4.74 12.05 -9.98
CA LYS A 301 -5.58 11.93 -11.17
C LYS A 301 -6.46 13.17 -11.38
N PHE A 302 -7.04 13.67 -10.30
CA PHE A 302 -7.97 14.81 -10.31
C PHE A 302 -7.52 15.88 -9.30
N ASN A 303 -7.85 17.14 -9.59
CA ASN A 303 -7.71 18.23 -8.63
C ASN A 303 -8.91 18.25 -7.69
N GLU A 304 -8.77 17.58 -6.55
CA GLU A 304 -9.84 17.40 -5.55
C GLU A 304 -9.68 18.35 -4.35
N GLY A 305 -8.86 19.40 -4.49
CA GLY A 305 -8.53 20.30 -3.39
C GLY A 305 -7.60 19.66 -2.35
N PRO A 306 -7.60 20.13 -1.08
CA PRO A 306 -6.63 19.70 -0.08
C PRO A 306 -6.89 18.29 0.49
N GLN A 307 -8.11 17.77 0.37
CA GLN A 307 -8.47 16.43 0.88
C GLN A 307 -8.26 15.37 -0.21
N HIS A 308 -7.65 14.25 0.16
CA HIS A 308 -7.43 13.14 -0.76
C HIS A 308 -8.70 12.30 -0.89
N THR A 309 -9.25 12.12 -2.10
CA THR A 309 -10.33 11.16 -2.31
C THR A 309 -9.78 9.77 -2.67
N THR A 310 -10.69 8.84 -2.98
CA THR A 310 -10.44 7.41 -3.19
C THR A 310 -9.84 7.09 -4.58
N THR A 311 -10.02 7.93 -5.60
CA THR A 311 -9.44 7.70 -6.93
C THR A 311 -8.04 8.29 -7.05
N ARG A 312 -7.01 7.50 -6.72
CA ARG A 312 -5.61 7.95 -6.75
C ARG A 312 -4.77 7.18 -7.75
N CYS A 313 -3.71 7.84 -8.19
CA CYS A 313 -2.60 7.19 -8.85
C CYS A 313 -1.90 6.21 -7.90
N ALA A 314 -1.17 5.26 -8.46
CA ALA A 314 -0.44 4.25 -7.71
C ALA A 314 0.81 4.79 -6.98
N LEU A 315 1.19 6.05 -7.23
CA LEU A 315 2.22 6.78 -6.50
C LEU A 315 1.64 8.06 -5.93
N VAL A 316 1.81 8.27 -4.62
CA VAL A 316 1.27 9.43 -3.91
C VAL A 316 2.34 10.03 -3.00
N VAL A 317 2.37 11.36 -2.89
CA VAL A 317 3.04 12.03 -1.77
C VAL A 317 1.97 12.25 -0.69
N SER A 318 2.12 11.54 0.43
CA SER A 318 1.13 11.53 1.50
C SER A 318 1.21 12.80 2.36
N LYS A 319 0.17 13.05 3.15
CA LYS A 319 0.15 14.11 4.18
C LYS A 319 1.18 13.90 5.31
N TYR A 320 1.80 12.73 5.38
CA TYR A 320 2.81 12.36 6.37
C TYR A 320 4.24 12.54 5.83
N ASP A 321 4.40 13.25 4.71
CA ASP A 321 5.68 13.40 4.02
C ASP A 321 6.34 12.03 3.73
N THR A 322 5.56 11.12 3.15
CA THR A 322 6.03 9.84 2.62
C THR A 322 5.71 9.72 1.14
N VAL A 323 6.49 8.90 0.42
CA VAL A 323 6.05 8.36 -0.87
C VAL A 323 5.26 7.09 -0.59
N GLU A 324 4.00 7.07 -0.97
CA GLU A 324 3.09 5.93 -0.85
C GLU A 324 3.01 5.19 -2.20
N PHE A 325 3.33 3.89 -2.17
CA PHE A 325 3.24 2.96 -3.30
C PHE A 325 1.97 2.11 -3.15
N ARG A 326 1.04 2.27 -4.08
CA ARG A 326 -0.28 1.61 -4.09
C ARG A 326 -0.41 0.64 -5.27
N TYR A 327 0.67 -0.07 -5.62
CA TYR A 327 0.70 -0.96 -6.78
C TYR A 327 0.11 -2.35 -6.50
N PRO A 328 0.56 -3.10 -5.49
CA PRO A 328 0.12 -4.47 -5.27
C PRO A 328 -1.27 -4.57 -4.63
N GLU A 329 -1.98 -5.64 -4.98
CA GLU A 329 -3.12 -6.12 -4.21
C GLU A 329 -2.71 -6.66 -2.84
N SER A 330 -3.66 -6.60 -1.91
CA SER A 330 -3.47 -7.15 -0.58
C SER A 330 -3.25 -8.66 -0.65
N THR A 331 -2.51 -9.17 0.33
CA THR A 331 -2.21 -10.60 0.48
C THR A 331 -1.87 -10.93 1.92
N PHE A 332 -1.99 -12.20 2.30
CA PHE A 332 -1.45 -12.71 3.55
C PHE A 332 -0.10 -13.45 3.33
N ASP A 333 0.42 -13.47 2.10
CA ASP A 333 1.79 -13.92 1.79
C ASP A 333 2.81 -12.86 2.21
N VAL A 334 3.33 -13.00 3.43
CA VAL A 334 4.32 -12.07 3.99
C VAL A 334 5.67 -12.11 3.26
N ASP A 335 6.01 -13.18 2.55
CA ASP A 335 7.23 -13.19 1.73
C ASP A 335 7.08 -12.20 0.57
N PHE A 336 5.91 -12.18 -0.09
CA PHE A 336 5.61 -11.22 -1.15
C PHE A 336 5.59 -9.78 -0.61
N ILE A 337 4.95 -9.54 0.54
CA ILE A 337 4.95 -8.21 1.18
C ILE A 337 6.38 -7.76 1.51
N SER A 338 7.20 -8.65 2.07
CA SER A 338 8.61 -8.37 2.34
C SER A 338 9.38 -8.05 1.07
N GLY A 339 9.13 -8.76 -0.04
CA GLY A 339 9.73 -8.46 -1.34
C GLY A 339 9.40 -7.05 -1.82
N TRP A 340 8.15 -6.62 -1.68
CA TRP A 340 7.73 -5.25 -1.98
C TRP A 340 8.36 -4.21 -1.07
N ALA A 341 8.45 -4.48 0.23
CA ALA A 341 9.13 -3.61 1.18
C ALA A 341 10.61 -3.41 0.79
N ASP A 342 11.31 -4.49 0.44
CA ASP A 342 12.70 -4.43 -0.03
C ASP A 342 12.83 -3.64 -1.33
N LEU A 343 11.94 -3.87 -2.30
CA LEU A 343 11.96 -3.16 -3.59
C LEU A 343 11.71 -1.66 -3.40
N VAL A 344 10.70 -1.27 -2.62
CA VAL A 344 10.37 0.14 -2.36
C VAL A 344 11.51 0.84 -1.62
N ARG A 345 12.08 0.20 -0.60
CA ARG A 345 13.29 0.70 0.09
C ARG A 345 14.45 0.89 -0.88
N HIS A 346 14.65 -0.05 -1.80
CA HIS A 346 15.71 0.01 -2.79
C HIS A 346 15.50 1.15 -3.79
N LEU A 347 14.28 1.34 -4.31
CA LEU A 347 13.96 2.47 -5.19
C LEU A 347 14.22 3.81 -4.51
N TYR A 348 13.85 3.93 -3.23
CA TYR A 348 14.13 5.11 -2.44
C TYR A 348 15.64 5.32 -2.23
N ALA A 349 16.38 4.25 -1.94
CA ALA A 349 17.84 4.30 -1.80
C ALA A 349 18.54 4.75 -3.09
N VAL A 350 18.07 4.28 -4.25
CA VAL A 350 18.56 4.75 -5.56
C VAL A 350 18.29 6.25 -5.73
N ALA A 351 17.10 6.72 -5.37
CA ALA A 351 16.74 8.14 -5.45
C ALA A 351 17.55 9.03 -4.47
N MET A 352 18.02 8.49 -3.34
CA MET A 352 18.87 9.22 -2.39
C MET A 352 20.31 9.42 -2.89
N LYS A 353 20.75 8.72 -3.94
CA LYS A 353 22.13 8.81 -4.45
C LYS A 353 22.49 10.22 -4.93
N PRO A 354 23.77 10.61 -4.92
CA PRO A 354 24.21 11.82 -5.62
C PRO A 354 23.77 11.78 -7.09
N GLN A 355 23.50 12.96 -7.66
CA GLN A 355 23.01 13.08 -9.03
C GLN A 355 23.89 12.33 -10.05
N ALA A 356 25.22 12.39 -9.88
CA ALA A 356 26.19 11.71 -10.73
C ALA A 356 26.03 10.18 -10.75
N GLU A 357 25.48 9.58 -9.69
CA GLU A 357 25.19 8.14 -9.63
C GLU A 357 23.73 7.82 -10.01
N PHE A 358 22.79 8.69 -9.67
CA PHE A 358 21.38 8.52 -9.99
C PHE A 358 21.11 8.58 -11.50
N LEU A 359 21.69 9.56 -12.18
CA LEU A 359 21.40 9.85 -13.59
C LEU A 359 21.76 8.68 -14.53
N PRO A 360 22.93 8.03 -14.41
CA PRO A 360 23.23 6.84 -15.21
C PRO A 360 22.23 5.69 -15.01
N ILE A 361 21.70 5.51 -13.79
CA ILE A 361 20.69 4.47 -13.50
C ILE A 361 19.39 4.81 -14.22
N LEU A 362 18.92 6.05 -14.12
CA LEU A 362 17.71 6.50 -14.81
C LEU A 362 17.84 6.36 -16.33
N CYS A 363 18.96 6.82 -16.91
CA CYS A 363 19.24 6.69 -18.34
C CYS A 363 19.31 5.22 -18.78
N ARG A 364 19.88 4.33 -17.96
CA ARG A 364 19.90 2.90 -18.23
C ARG A 364 18.49 2.31 -18.24
N VAL A 365 17.64 2.67 -17.27
CA VAL A 365 16.24 2.25 -17.26
C VAL A 365 15.51 2.77 -18.51
N TYR A 366 15.72 4.04 -18.89
CA TYR A 366 15.14 4.62 -20.11
C TYR A 366 15.57 3.87 -21.39
N GLU A 367 16.86 3.56 -21.51
CA GLU A 367 17.38 2.75 -22.62
C GLU A 367 16.69 1.39 -22.68
N LEU A 368 16.43 0.75 -21.55
CA LEU A 368 15.80 -0.56 -21.52
C LEU A 368 14.31 -0.52 -21.91
N VAL A 369 13.54 0.45 -21.42
CA VAL A 369 12.10 0.55 -21.73
C VAL A 369 11.82 0.89 -23.20
N THR A 370 12.76 1.55 -23.88
CA THR A 370 12.61 1.93 -25.29
C THR A 370 12.92 0.80 -26.27
N ARG A 371 13.37 -0.37 -25.80
CA ARG A 371 13.67 -1.51 -26.67
C ARG A 371 12.41 -2.09 -27.31
N ASN A 372 12.52 -2.55 -28.56
CA ASN A 372 11.40 -3.16 -29.29
C ASN A 372 10.80 -4.33 -28.50
N GLN A 373 11.66 -5.26 -28.04
CA GLN A 373 11.28 -6.25 -27.05
C GLN A 373 11.49 -5.65 -25.66
N MET A 374 10.39 -5.45 -24.92
CA MET A 374 10.47 -4.94 -23.56
C MET A 374 11.20 -5.98 -22.70
N PRO A 375 12.24 -5.60 -21.95
CA PRO A 375 12.91 -6.53 -21.07
C PRO A 375 11.95 -7.00 -19.97
N GLY A 376 12.09 -8.24 -19.54
CA GLY A 376 11.33 -8.76 -18.40
C GLY A 376 11.70 -8.06 -17.09
N TRP A 377 10.83 -8.17 -16.10
CA TRP A 377 10.99 -7.54 -14.78
C TRP A 377 12.33 -7.89 -14.10
N VAL A 378 12.87 -9.09 -14.30
CA VAL A 378 14.19 -9.49 -13.77
C VAL A 378 15.31 -8.59 -14.29
N THR A 379 15.30 -8.31 -15.59
CA THR A 379 16.29 -7.42 -16.21
C THR A 379 16.12 -5.98 -15.72
N MET A 380 14.88 -5.55 -15.44
CA MET A 380 14.62 -4.23 -14.85
C MET A 380 15.09 -4.12 -13.40
N MET A 381 14.90 -5.15 -12.58
CA MET A 381 15.48 -5.22 -11.24
C MET A 381 17.02 -5.10 -11.29
N ALA A 382 17.66 -5.84 -12.20
CA ALA A 382 19.11 -5.74 -12.39
C ALA A 382 19.54 -4.33 -12.83
N ALA A 383 18.75 -3.64 -13.66
CA ALA A 383 19.05 -2.29 -14.14
C ALA A 383 19.07 -1.24 -13.03
N ILE A 384 18.21 -1.39 -12.02
CA ILE A 384 18.23 -0.54 -10.82
C ILE A 384 19.20 -1.07 -9.76
N GLY A 385 19.92 -2.17 -10.01
CA GLY A 385 20.84 -2.79 -9.07
C GLY A 385 20.16 -3.53 -7.90
N PHE A 386 18.89 -3.91 -8.07
CA PHE A 386 18.15 -4.70 -7.08
C PHE A 386 18.41 -6.18 -7.31
N GLN A 387 19.11 -6.81 -6.38
CA GLN A 387 19.35 -8.25 -6.35
C GLN A 387 18.46 -8.86 -5.29
N THR A 388 17.62 -9.80 -5.69
CA THR A 388 16.61 -10.43 -4.82
C THR A 388 16.38 -11.87 -5.25
N ASP A 389 15.67 -12.64 -4.43
CA ASP A 389 15.23 -13.97 -4.79
C ASP A 389 14.12 -13.90 -5.85
N VAL A 390 14.49 -14.19 -7.10
CA VAL A 390 13.56 -14.25 -8.25
C VAL A 390 12.43 -15.26 -8.02
N ASN A 391 12.68 -16.34 -7.28
CA ASN A 391 11.68 -17.39 -7.07
C ASN A 391 10.49 -16.89 -6.25
N ARG A 392 10.74 -16.00 -5.27
CA ARG A 392 9.70 -15.35 -4.46
C ARG A 392 8.66 -14.65 -5.33
N TRP A 393 9.12 -13.86 -6.31
CA TRP A 393 8.25 -13.16 -7.24
C TRP A 393 7.59 -14.11 -8.23
N GLN A 394 8.36 -15.05 -8.79
CA GLN A 394 7.86 -16.00 -9.79
C GLN A 394 6.74 -16.89 -9.24
N ARG A 395 6.82 -17.30 -7.96
CA ARG A 395 5.76 -18.03 -7.26
C ARG A 395 4.45 -17.27 -7.33
N ARG A 396 4.44 -16.01 -6.90
CA ARG A 396 3.25 -15.15 -6.91
C ARG A 396 2.71 -14.91 -8.33
N LEU A 397 3.60 -14.69 -9.31
CA LEU A 397 3.20 -14.52 -10.71
C LEU A 397 2.53 -15.78 -11.29
N ASN A 398 2.94 -16.97 -10.85
CA ASN A 398 2.29 -18.22 -11.25
C ASN A 398 0.90 -18.36 -10.60
N GLU A 399 0.72 -17.90 -9.35
CA GLU A 399 -0.58 -17.86 -8.68
C GLU A 399 -1.58 -16.97 -9.45
N TYR A 400 -1.18 -15.80 -9.92
CA TYR A 400 -2.06 -14.93 -10.75
C TYR A 400 -2.54 -15.59 -12.05
N ARG A 401 -1.85 -16.63 -12.52
CA ARG A 401 -2.26 -17.41 -13.71
C ARG A 401 -3.07 -18.65 -13.35
N SER A 402 -3.23 -18.93 -12.06
CA SER A 402 -3.86 -20.14 -11.56
C SER A 402 -4.85 -19.79 -10.44
N THR A 403 -4.48 -20.03 -9.18
CA THR A 403 -5.32 -19.90 -7.99
C THR A 403 -5.81 -18.48 -7.73
N LEU A 404 -5.07 -17.47 -8.17
CA LEU A 404 -5.38 -16.05 -8.01
C LEU A 404 -5.71 -15.37 -9.34
N SER A 405 -6.13 -16.12 -10.37
CA SER A 405 -6.55 -15.55 -11.66
C SER A 405 -7.79 -14.64 -11.58
N ASN A 406 -8.58 -14.78 -10.52
CA ASN A 406 -9.66 -13.88 -10.19
C ASN A 406 -9.63 -13.54 -8.70
N LEU A 407 -9.16 -12.32 -8.38
CA LEU A 407 -9.06 -11.85 -7.00
C LEU A 407 -10.41 -11.82 -6.27
N ASP A 408 -11.53 -11.67 -6.97
CA ASP A 408 -12.86 -11.63 -6.35
C ASP A 408 -13.43 -13.04 -6.07
N LYS A 409 -12.73 -14.10 -6.47
CA LYS A 409 -13.16 -15.50 -6.30
C LYS A 409 -12.15 -16.34 -5.51
N GLN A 410 -11.35 -15.70 -4.65
CA GLN A 410 -10.33 -16.38 -3.85
C GLN A 410 -10.92 -17.32 -2.78
N GLY A 411 -12.20 -17.12 -2.41
CA GLY A 411 -12.77 -17.84 -1.28
C GLY A 411 -12.35 -17.22 0.06
N ILE A 412 -12.75 -17.91 1.13
CA ILE A 412 -12.23 -17.66 2.47
C ILE A 412 -10.76 -18.09 2.51
N LEU A 413 -9.88 -17.27 3.08
CA LEU A 413 -8.48 -17.66 3.22
C LEU A 413 -8.37 -18.93 4.09
N PRO A 414 -7.55 -19.92 3.70
CA PRO A 414 -7.34 -21.13 4.50
C PRO A 414 -6.66 -20.79 5.82
N LYS A 415 -6.65 -21.72 6.78
CA LYS A 415 -5.81 -21.58 7.97
C LYS A 415 -4.33 -21.58 7.53
N ASN A 416 -3.49 -20.83 8.23
CA ASN A 416 -2.07 -20.84 7.95
C ASN A 416 -1.49 -22.22 8.34
N GLY A 417 -0.84 -22.90 7.41
CA GLY A 417 -0.25 -24.24 7.59
C GLY A 417 -1.20 -25.42 7.33
N SER A 418 -2.40 -25.18 6.79
CA SER A 418 -3.32 -26.23 6.31
C SER A 418 -3.16 -26.56 4.84
#